data_AF-A0AAN9CE16-F1
#
_entry.id   AF-A0AAN9CE16-F1
#
_cell.length_a   1.000
_cell.length_b   1.000
_cell.length_c   1.000
_cell.angle_alpha   90.00
_cell.angle_beta   90.00
_cell.angle_gamma   90.00
#
_symmetry.space_group_name_H-M   'P 1'
#
loop_
_entity.id
_entity.type
_entity.pdbx_description
1 polymer ?
#
loop_
_entity_poly.entity_id
_entity_poly.type
_entity_poly.pdbx_seq_one_letter_code
_entity_poly.pdbx_strand_id
1 'polypeptide(L)'
;MYASKRFSYSPMVYEARTLLAALDYNHHKDRPPLLNKNGQKIYRRVFQKKTGRWTVYALKVKKDYSYIPDLQAAILHERLQADKGMPRRRTLRPEDPRRLGLLPKVPPPSIDTILESHVNRGIGAIPTLETDEP
;
A
#
# COMPACT_ATOMS: atom_id res chain seq x y z
N MET A 1 -1.23 -0.90 17.34
CA MET A 1 -0.47 -0.85 16.08
C MET A 1 -1.46 -1.20 14.98
N TYR A 2 -1.69 -0.30 14.03
CA TYR A 2 -2.90 -0.27 13.19
C TYR A 2 -3.04 -1.50 12.28
N ALA A 3 -4.04 -2.33 12.60
CA ALA A 3 -4.50 -3.56 11.94
C ALA A 3 -3.58 -4.81 12.04
N SER A 4 -4.20 -5.98 12.21
CA SER A 4 -3.49 -7.27 12.29
C SER A 4 -2.78 -7.59 10.96
N LYS A 5 -1.73 -8.40 11.04
CA LYS A 5 -0.89 -8.85 9.91
C LYS A 5 -1.67 -9.61 8.81
N ARG A 6 -2.96 -9.90 9.01
CA ARG A 6 -3.81 -10.77 8.18
C ARG A 6 -4.97 -10.05 7.45
N PHE A 7 -4.94 -8.74 7.31
CA PHE A 7 -5.87 -8.05 6.41
C PHE A 7 -5.28 -7.96 5.01
N SER A 8 -5.99 -8.48 4.01
CA SER A 8 -5.60 -8.36 2.60
C SER A 8 -5.48 -6.88 2.21
N TYR A 9 -4.39 -6.53 1.53
CA TYR A 9 -4.16 -5.20 0.96
C TYR A 9 -5.06 -4.99 -0.26
N SER A 10 -6.38 -5.01 -0.07
CA SER A 10 -7.27 -4.48 -1.10
C SER A 10 -6.92 -3.00 -1.34
N PRO A 11 -7.04 -2.48 -2.57
CA PRO A 11 -6.65 -1.11 -2.90
C PRO A 11 -7.23 -0.04 -1.95
N MET A 12 -8.48 -0.21 -1.51
CA MET A 12 -9.10 0.73 -0.56
C MET A 12 -8.51 0.67 0.85
N VAL A 13 -8.18 -0.53 1.33
CA VAL A 13 -7.54 -0.70 2.65
C VAL A 13 -6.13 -0.12 2.62
N TYR A 14 -5.42 -0.32 1.51
CA TYR A 14 -4.12 0.32 1.29
C TYR A 14 -4.23 1.85 1.29
N GLU A 15 -5.15 2.41 0.50
CA GLU A 15 -5.40 3.87 0.44
C GLU A 15 -5.72 4.44 1.82
N ALA A 16 -6.65 3.82 2.55
CA ALA A 16 -7.02 4.26 3.90
C ALA A 16 -5.83 4.23 4.87
N ARG A 17 -4.95 3.22 4.78
CA ARG A 17 -3.73 3.14 5.59
C ARG A 17 -2.73 4.24 5.22
N THR A 18 -2.58 4.53 3.93
CA THR A 18 -1.69 5.60 3.44
C THR A 18 -2.17 6.96 3.94
N LEU A 19 -3.48 7.23 3.87
CA LEU A 19 -4.07 8.46 4.39
C LEU A 19 -3.91 8.56 5.91
N LEU A 20 -4.16 7.48 6.65
CA LEU A 20 -3.96 7.47 8.10
C LEU A 20 -2.49 7.69 8.48
N ALA A 21 -1.54 7.14 7.72
CA ALA A 21 -0.11 7.38 7.91
C ALA A 21 0.27 8.83 7.62
N ALA A 22 -0.33 9.47 6.61
CA ALA A 22 -0.13 10.89 6.33
C ALA A 22 -0.68 11.77 7.46
N LEU A 23 -1.87 11.44 7.99
CA LEU A 23 -2.45 12.13 9.16
C LEU A 23 -1.55 11.95 10.40
N ASP A 24 -1.08 10.73 10.69
CA ASP A 24 -0.14 10.46 11.78
C ASP A 24 1.14 11.29 11.60
N TYR A 25 1.69 11.34 10.38
CA TYR A 25 2.88 12.14 10.12
C TYR A 25 2.63 13.63 10.38
N ASN A 26 1.56 14.19 9.82
CA ASN A 26 1.23 15.61 9.94
C ASN A 26 1.02 16.00 11.41
N HIS A 27 0.29 15.19 12.18
CA HIS A 27 0.08 15.40 13.61
C HIS A 27 1.40 15.41 14.40
N HIS A 28 2.39 14.63 13.96
CA HIS A 28 3.63 14.40 14.71
C HIS A 28 4.87 15.13 14.18
N LYS A 29 4.77 15.81 13.04
CA LYS A 29 5.87 16.46 12.31
C LYS A 29 6.58 17.48 13.20
N ASP A 30 5.79 18.40 13.76
CA ASP A 30 6.27 19.58 14.46
C ASP A 30 6.27 19.41 15.99
N ARG A 31 6.33 18.16 16.46
CA ARG A 31 6.43 17.87 17.89
C ARG A 31 7.62 18.59 18.54
N PRO A 32 7.40 19.26 19.67
CA PRO A 32 8.45 19.98 20.37
C PRO A 32 9.50 19.02 20.96
N PRO A 33 10.71 19.51 21.25
CA PRO A 33 11.71 18.76 21.99
C PRO A 33 11.21 18.47 23.41
N LEU A 34 11.57 17.31 23.94
CA LEU A 34 11.32 16.91 25.32
C LEU A 34 12.21 17.75 26.25
N LEU A 35 11.59 18.34 27.27
CA LEU A 35 12.27 19.16 28.27
C LEU A 35 12.40 18.38 29.58
N ASN A 36 13.49 18.65 30.30
CA ASN A 36 13.68 18.19 31.67
C ASN A 36 12.94 19.13 32.66
N LYS A 37 12.94 18.79 33.96
CA LYS A 37 12.33 19.60 35.04
C LYS A 37 12.80 21.07 35.04
N ASN A 38 14.03 21.32 34.58
CA ASN A 38 14.64 22.65 34.53
C ASN A 38 14.36 23.38 33.19
N GLY A 39 13.48 22.87 32.33
CA GLY A 39 13.17 23.47 31.02
C GLY A 39 14.23 23.24 29.93
N GLN A 40 15.28 22.47 30.22
CA GLN A 40 16.36 22.19 29.26
C GLN A 40 16.02 21.02 28.33
N LYS A 41 16.45 21.07 27.06
CA LYS A 41 16.24 20.01 26.08
C LYS A 41 16.97 18.73 26.49
N ILE A 42 16.30 17.58 26.35
CA ILE A 42 16.91 16.27 26.57
C ILE A 42 17.48 15.75 25.25
N TYR A 43 18.71 15.25 25.31
CA TYR A 43 19.45 14.77 24.14
C TYR A 43 19.77 13.27 24.23
N ARG A 44 19.99 12.64 23.08
CA ARG A 44 20.52 11.28 22.97
C ARG A 44 21.67 11.24 21.97
N ARG A 45 22.69 10.44 22.27
CA ARG A 45 23.81 10.15 21.37
C ARG A 45 23.44 9.09 20.34
N VAL A 46 23.87 9.28 19.09
CA VAL A 46 23.71 8.33 17.98
C VAL A 46 25.06 8.15 17.30
N PHE A 47 25.46 6.90 17.16
CA PHE A 47 26.66 6.53 16.42
C PHE A 47 26.36 6.41 14.93
N GLN A 48 27.03 7.21 14.11
CA GLN A 48 26.91 7.15 12.65
C GLN A 48 27.90 6.14 12.10
N LYS A 49 27.43 4.93 11.77
CA LYS A 49 28.28 3.83 11.28
C LYS A 49 29.11 4.20 10.05
N LYS A 50 28.56 4.97 9.12
CA LYS A 50 29.25 5.37 7.88
C LYS A 50 30.45 6.28 8.11
N THR A 51 30.38 7.17 9.10
CA THR A 51 31.40 8.20 9.36
C THR A 51 32.24 7.90 10.60
N GLY A 52 31.87 6.90 11.40
CA GLY A 52 32.56 6.53 12.65
C GLY A 52 32.40 7.57 13.78
N ARG A 53 31.46 8.53 13.64
CA ARG A 53 31.31 9.66 14.57
C ARG A 53 30.08 9.51 15.45
N TRP A 54 30.21 10.00 16.68
CA TRP A 54 29.06 10.21 17.58
C TRP A 54 28.44 11.57 17.27
N THR A 55 27.13 11.59 17.14
CA THR A 55 26.33 12.81 16.98
C THR A 55 25.24 12.87 18.02
N VAL A 56 24.70 14.05 18.27
CA VAL A 56 23.69 14.31 19.30
C VAL A 56 22.41 14.77 18.64
N TYR A 57 21.26 14.26 19.09
CA TYR A 57 19.95 14.73 18.64
C TYR A 57 19.03 14.99 19.84
N ALA A 58 18.17 16.01 19.70
CA ALA A 58 17.16 16.31 20.71
C ALA A 58 16.04 15.28 20.67
N LEU A 59 15.68 14.71 21.82
CA LEU A 59 14.51 13.85 21.94
C LEU A 59 13.26 14.72 21.77
N LYS A 60 12.28 14.25 20.99
CA LYS A 60 10.96 14.88 20.88
C LYS A 60 10.00 14.30 21.91
N VAL A 61 8.96 15.05 22.26
CA VAL A 61 7.87 14.57 23.11
C VAL A 61 7.27 13.27 22.53
N LYS A 62 6.78 12.39 23.41
CA LYS A 62 6.16 11.11 23.04
C LYS A 62 5.01 11.36 22.06
N LYS A 63 4.79 10.42 21.13
CA LYS A 63 3.61 10.45 20.25
C LYS A 63 2.36 10.39 21.11
N ASP A 64 1.40 11.27 20.83
CA ASP A 64 0.05 11.17 21.34
C ASP A 64 -0.88 10.83 20.17
N TYR A 65 -2.04 10.27 20.50
CA TYR A 65 -3.00 9.85 19.50
C TYR A 65 -4.37 10.51 19.76
N SER A 66 -4.32 11.75 20.24
CA SER A 66 -5.51 12.54 20.59
C SER A 66 -6.46 12.76 19.41
N TYR A 67 -5.93 12.80 18.18
CA TYR A 67 -6.69 12.91 16.94
C TYR A 67 -7.50 11.66 16.57
N ILE A 68 -7.24 10.48 17.17
CA ILE A 68 -7.99 9.25 16.84
C ILE A 68 -9.48 9.39 17.25
N PRO A 69 -9.82 9.77 18.50
CA PRO A 69 -11.20 10.05 18.89
C PRO A 69 -11.94 10.97 17.91
N ASP A 70 -11.31 12.07 17.47
CA ASP A 70 -11.92 13.02 16.55
C ASP A 70 -12.22 12.38 15.19
N LEU A 71 -11.26 11.59 14.66
CA LEU A 71 -11.48 10.80 13.44
C LEU A 71 -12.63 9.80 13.60
N GLN A 72 -12.72 9.13 14.74
CA GLN A 72 -13.81 8.18 15.02
C GLN A 72 -15.16 8.90 15.10
N ALA A 73 -15.23 10.04 15.78
CA ALA A 73 -16.42 10.86 15.87
C ALA A 73 -16.86 11.37 14.49
N ALA A 74 -15.94 11.87 13.66
CA ALA A 74 -16.23 12.29 12.30
C ALA A 74 -16.77 11.14 11.44
N ILE A 75 -16.18 9.94 11.54
CA ILE A 75 -16.68 8.74 10.84
C ILE A 75 -18.10 8.38 11.30
N LEU A 76 -18.39 8.48 12.60
CA LEU A 76 -19.73 8.20 13.14
C LEU A 76 -20.74 9.25 12.68
N HIS A 77 -20.38 10.53 12.73
CA HIS A 77 -21.25 11.62 12.29
C HIS A 77 -21.61 11.48 10.80
N GLU A 78 -20.61 11.30 9.93
CA GLU A 78 -20.82 11.06 8.49
C GLU A 78 -21.74 9.84 8.23
N ARG A 79 -21.66 8.81 9.08
CA ARG A 79 -22.53 7.64 8.97
C ARG A 79 -23.96 7.90 9.43
N LEU A 80 -24.15 8.66 10.51
CA LEU A 80 -25.48 9.00 11.00
C LEU A 80 -26.22 9.92 10.02
N GLN A 81 -25.50 10.78 9.31
CA GLN A 81 -26.05 11.66 8.27
C GLN A 81 -26.28 10.96 6.93
N ALA A 82 -25.73 9.76 6.72
CA ALA A 82 -25.95 9.02 5.50
C ALA A 82 -27.32 8.31 5.57
N ASP A 83 -28.27 8.70 4.73
CA ASP A 83 -29.59 8.05 4.56
C ASP A 83 -29.52 6.59 4.06
N LYS A 84 -28.32 6.02 3.97
CA LYS A 84 -28.08 4.66 3.48
C LYS A 84 -27.48 3.84 4.62
N GLY A 85 -28.12 2.70 4.91
CA GLY A 85 -27.56 1.68 5.81
C GLY A 85 -26.17 1.19 5.35
N MET A 86 -25.48 0.43 6.19
CA MET A 86 -24.10 -0.01 5.93
C MET A 86 -24.01 -0.71 4.56
N PRO A 87 -23.32 -0.13 3.56
CA PRO A 87 -23.33 -0.69 2.23
C PRO A 87 -22.59 -2.03 2.23
N ARG A 88 -23.30 -3.11 1.88
CA ARG A 88 -22.73 -4.47 1.79
C ARG A 88 -21.65 -4.57 0.70
N ARG A 89 -21.71 -3.69 -0.31
CA ARG A 89 -20.71 -3.56 -1.38
C ARG A 89 -20.50 -2.08 -1.68
N ARG A 90 -19.28 -1.58 -1.46
CA ARG A 90 -18.92 -0.19 -1.77
C ARG A 90 -18.72 -0.04 -3.28
N THR A 91 -19.29 0.99 -3.88
CA THR A 91 -19.09 1.31 -5.29
C THR A 91 -17.62 1.64 -5.54
N LEU A 92 -17.00 0.98 -6.52
CA LEU A 92 -15.62 1.28 -6.93
C LEU A 92 -15.57 2.68 -7.54
N ARG A 93 -14.52 3.45 -7.24
CA ARG A 93 -14.27 4.74 -7.89
C ARG A 93 -14.11 4.55 -9.41
N PRO A 94 -14.38 5.58 -10.22
CA PRO A 94 -14.24 5.48 -11.67
C PRO A 94 -12.88 4.95 -12.15
N GLU A 95 -11.82 5.40 -11.48
CA GLU A 95 -10.42 5.08 -11.77
C GLU A 95 -9.84 3.87 -11.00
N ASP A 96 -10.68 3.11 -10.27
CA ASP A 96 -10.18 1.97 -9.51
C ASP A 96 -9.70 0.87 -10.47
N PRO A 97 -8.43 0.42 -10.40
CA PRO A 97 -7.89 -0.57 -11.34
C PRO A 97 -8.64 -1.89 -11.28
N ARG A 98 -9.36 -2.19 -10.18
CA ARG A 98 -10.22 -3.38 -10.09
C ARG A 98 -11.42 -3.33 -11.05
N ARG A 99 -11.76 -2.16 -11.60
CA ARG A 99 -12.77 -2.04 -12.68
C ARG A 99 -12.29 -2.59 -14.01
N LEU A 100 -10.99 -2.71 -14.23
CA LEU A 100 -10.43 -3.23 -15.47
C LEU A 100 -10.61 -4.75 -15.61
N GLY A 101 -11.04 -5.44 -14.55
CA GLY A 101 -11.19 -6.89 -14.53
C GLY A 101 -9.85 -7.63 -14.37
N LEU A 102 -9.90 -8.96 -14.44
CA LEU A 102 -8.75 -9.84 -14.17
C LEU A 102 -7.87 -10.14 -15.39
N LEU A 103 -8.16 -9.61 -16.59
CA LEU A 103 -7.49 -10.07 -17.82
C LEU A 103 -7.31 -8.93 -18.83
N PRO A 104 -6.29 -9.00 -19.72
CA PRO A 104 -6.22 -8.12 -20.88
C PRO A 104 -7.43 -8.38 -21.78
N LYS A 105 -7.95 -7.32 -22.41
CA LYS A 105 -9.02 -7.39 -23.43
C LYS A 105 -8.57 -8.10 -24.73
N VAL A 106 -7.31 -8.50 -24.82
CA VAL A 106 -6.76 -9.13 -26.00
C VAL A 106 -7.12 -10.61 -25.94
N PRO A 107 -7.88 -11.13 -26.91
CA PRO A 107 -8.12 -12.56 -27.00
C PRO A 107 -6.76 -13.27 -27.14
N PRO A 108 -6.61 -14.49 -26.58
CA PRO A 108 -5.37 -15.24 -26.76
C PRO A 108 -5.07 -15.36 -28.27
N PRO A 109 -3.80 -15.19 -28.69
CA PRO A 109 -3.43 -15.45 -30.08
C PRO A 109 -3.75 -16.90 -30.45
N SER A 110 -3.91 -17.18 -31.76
CA SER A 110 -4.21 -18.54 -32.20
C SER A 110 -3.07 -19.48 -31.82
N ILE A 111 -3.42 -20.77 -31.67
CA ILE A 111 -2.47 -21.82 -31.33
C ILE A 111 -1.32 -21.84 -32.34
N ASP A 112 -1.59 -21.62 -33.62
CA ASP A 112 -0.59 -21.62 -34.70
C ASP A 112 0.44 -20.49 -34.52
N THR A 113 -0.03 -19.27 -34.23
CA THR A 113 0.86 -18.11 -33.98
C THR A 113 1.71 -18.32 -32.72
N ILE A 114 1.17 -19.03 -31.72
CA ILE A 114 1.93 -19.43 -30.54
C ILE A 114 3.01 -20.44 -30.96
N LEU A 115 2.66 -21.51 -31.67
CA LEU A 115 3.60 -22.54 -32.12
C LEU A 115 4.75 -21.96 -32.98
N GLU A 116 4.46 -21.06 -33.92
CA GLU A 116 5.49 -20.36 -34.71
C GLU A 116 6.45 -19.55 -33.83
N SER A 117 5.93 -18.89 -32.79
CA SER A 117 6.75 -18.16 -31.82
C SER A 117 7.67 -19.07 -30.99
N HIS A 118 7.26 -20.33 -30.76
CA HIS A 118 8.07 -21.34 -30.07
C HIS A 118 9.20 -21.88 -30.97
N VAL A 119 8.94 -22.07 -32.27
CA VAL A 119 9.95 -22.43 -33.26
C VAL A 119 11.03 -21.34 -33.36
N ASN A 120 10.61 -20.06 -33.39
CA ASN A 120 11.53 -18.92 -33.42
C ASN A 120 12.36 -18.75 -32.13
N ARG A 121 11.94 -19.35 -31.01
CA ARG A 121 12.68 -19.35 -29.73
C ARG A 121 13.64 -20.53 -29.57
N GLY A 122 13.82 -21.33 -30.62
CA GLY A 122 14.80 -22.43 -30.65
C GLY A 122 14.36 -23.70 -29.93
N ILE A 123 13.06 -23.85 -29.63
CA ILE A 123 12.51 -25.14 -29.18
C ILE A 123 12.08 -25.88 -30.45
N GLY A 124 12.82 -26.95 -30.75
CA GLY A 124 12.94 -27.60 -32.06
C GLY A 124 11.64 -27.89 -32.81
N ALA A 125 11.79 -27.92 -34.14
CA ALA A 125 10.75 -28.24 -35.12
C ALA A 125 9.93 -29.48 -34.72
N ILE A 126 8.61 -29.35 -34.82
CA ILE A 126 7.71 -30.50 -34.76
C ILE A 126 7.91 -31.30 -36.06
N PRO A 127 8.23 -32.60 -36.01
CA PRO A 127 8.38 -33.39 -37.22
C PRO A 127 7.01 -33.50 -37.91
N THR A 128 6.96 -33.07 -39.16
CA THR A 128 5.82 -33.30 -40.06
C THR A 128 5.60 -34.81 -40.17
N LEU A 129 4.41 -35.28 -39.81
CA LEU A 129 3.98 -36.63 -40.12
C LEU A 129 3.86 -36.73 -41.64
N GLU A 130 4.82 -37.40 -42.26
CA GLU A 130 4.70 -37.89 -43.63
C GLU A 130 3.48 -38.82 -43.68
N THR A 131 2.45 -38.37 -44.37
CA THR A 131 1.36 -39.24 -44.84
C THR A 131 1.88 -39.99 -46.05
N ASP A 132 2.36 -41.22 -45.84
CA ASP A 132 2.43 -42.22 -46.90
C ASP A 132 0.99 -42.62 -47.26
N GLU A 133 0.51 -42.13 -48.40
CA GLU A 133 -0.66 -42.69 -49.09
C GLU A 133 -0.24 -43.95 -49.88
N PRO A 134 -1.10 -44.97 -49.97
CA PRO A 134 -0.77 -46.32 -50.47
C PRO A 134 -0.56 -46.44 -51.98
#